data_AF-A0A419YK70-F1
#
_entry.id   AF-A0A419YK70-F1
#
_cell.length_a   1.000
_cell.length_b   1.000
_cell.length_c   1.000
_cell.angle_alpha   90.00
_cell.angle_beta   90.00
_cell.angle_gamma   90.00
#
_symmetry.space_group_name_H-M   'P 1'
#
loop_
_entity.id
_entity.type
_entity.pdbx_description
1 polymer ?
#
loop_
_entity_poly.entity_id
_entity_poly.type
_entity_poly.pdbx_seq_one_letter_code
_entity_poly.pdbx_strand_id
1 'polypeptide(L)' 'MTPQFRRGTVELRPGYTVLDATGTPVDRATDTAFALEGGFAHLRLPGTGSVQVVSAPAVQRLTYQD' A
#
# COMPACT_ATOMS: atom_id res chain seq x y z
N MET A 1 -0.44 -4.86 18.73
CA MET A 1 0.26 -5.93 17.99
C MET A 1 1.25 -5.27 17.06
N THR A 2 2.43 -5.85 16.83
CA THR A 2 3.36 -5.29 15.83
C THR A 2 2.90 -5.70 14.43
N PRO A 3 2.59 -4.77 13.52
CA PRO A 3 2.13 -5.14 12.17
C PRO A 3 3.23 -5.90 11.42
N GLN A 4 2.89 -7.09 10.91
CA GLN A 4 3.80 -7.89 10.09
C GLN A 4 3.78 -7.36 8.66
N PHE A 5 4.86 -6.70 8.26
CA PHE A 5 5.01 -6.22 6.89
C PHE A 5 5.32 -7.38 5.93
N ARG A 6 4.59 -7.41 4.82
CA ARG A 6 4.88 -8.23 3.64
C ARG A 6 5.25 -7.33 2.48
N ARG A 7 5.99 -7.82 1.51
CA ARG A 7 6.43 -7.06 0.35
C ARG A 7 5.78 -7.61 -0.91
N GLY A 8 5.23 -6.75 -1.74
CA GLY A 8 4.56 -7.20 -2.96
C GLY A 8 3.88 -6.08 -3.73
N THR A 9 2.79 -6.44 -4.41
CA THR A 9 1.99 -5.52 -5.22
C THR A 9 0.73 -5.12 -4.48
N VAL A 10 0.43 -3.82 -4.53
CA VAL A 10 -0.79 -3.20 -4.03
C VAL A 10 -1.58 -2.65 -5.21
N GLU A 11 -2.85 -3.04 -5.31
CA GLU A 11 -3.80 -2.49 -6.27
C GLU A 11 -4.95 -1.86 -5.49
N LEU A 12 -5.26 -0.61 -5.79
CA LEU A 12 -6.36 0.15 -5.20
C LEU A 12 -7.58 0.12 -6.10
N ARG A 13 -8.75 0.29 -5.50
CA ARG A 13 -10.01 0.40 -6.24
C ARG A 13 -10.04 1.71 -7.04
N PRO A 14 -10.77 1.77 -8.17
CA PRO A 14 -10.93 3.00 -8.93
C PRO A 14 -11.36 4.18 -8.06
N GLY A 15 -10.70 5.33 -8.24
CA GLY A 15 -10.94 6.54 -7.45
C GLY A 15 -10.07 6.68 -6.20
N TYR A 16 -9.29 5.66 -5.83
CA TYR A 16 -8.32 5.72 -4.73
C TYR A 16 -6.89 5.70 -5.26
N THR A 17 -6.03 6.52 -4.67
CA THR A 17 -4.62 6.61 -5.03
C THR A 17 -3.73 6.75 -3.80
N VAL A 18 -2.46 6.41 -3.97
CA VAL A 18 -1.35 6.78 -3.10
C VAL A 18 -0.31 7.52 -3.93
N LEU A 19 0.63 8.19 -3.29
CA LEU A 19 1.67 8.96 -3.97
C LEU A 19 2.95 8.13 -4.13
N ASP A 20 3.55 8.13 -5.32
CA ASP A 20 4.89 7.59 -5.51
C ASP A 20 5.98 8.57 -5.02
N ALA A 21 7.25 8.23 -5.22
CA ALA A 21 8.40 9.04 -4.81
C ALA A 21 8.47 10.42 -5.50
N THR A 22 7.77 10.61 -6.62
CA THR A 22 7.68 11.88 -7.35
C THR A 22 6.49 12.72 -6.92
N GLY A 23 5.66 12.21 -5.99
CA GLY A 23 4.38 12.83 -5.62
C GLY A 23 3.27 12.56 -6.62
N THR A 24 3.47 11.63 -7.57
CA THR A 24 2.46 11.29 -8.57
C THR A 24 1.44 10.31 -7.98
N PRO A 25 0.12 10.57 -8.12
CA PRO A 25 -0.90 9.63 -7.70
C PRO A 25 -0.87 8.35 -8.55
N VAL A 26 -0.83 7.20 -7.87
CA VAL A 26 -0.87 5.86 -8.49
C VAL A 26 -1.91 4.99 -7.79
N ASP A 27 -2.62 4.18 -8.57
CA ASP A 27 -3.57 3.17 -8.08
C ASP A 27 -2.95 1.77 -7.97
N ARG A 28 -1.75 1.59 -8.55
CA ARG A 28 -0.97 0.36 -8.49
C ARG A 28 0.46 0.66 -8.09
N ALA A 29 0.94 -0.01 -7.04
CA ALA A 29 2.32 0.08 -6.58
C ALA A 29 2.95 -1.31 -6.48
N THR A 30 4.19 -1.44 -6.97
CA THR A 30 4.98 -2.68 -6.88
C THR A 30 6.12 -2.49 -5.88
N ASP A 31 6.77 -3.58 -5.47
CA ASP A 31 7.81 -3.59 -4.42
C ASP A 31 7.41 -2.81 -3.15
N THR A 32 6.11 -2.85 -2.82
CA THR A 32 5.55 -2.09 -1.71
C THR A 32 5.52 -2.97 -0.48
N ALA A 33 6.07 -2.48 0.63
CA ALA A 33 5.89 -3.16 1.91
C ALA A 33 4.54 -2.75 2.50
N PHE A 34 3.67 -3.71 2.79
CA PHE A 34 2.33 -3.47 3.30
C PHE A 34 2.03 -4.28 4.56
N ALA A 35 1.14 -3.76 5.40
CA ALA A 35 0.52 -4.47 6.51
C ALA A 35 -0.96 -4.09 6.62
N LEU A 36 -1.79 -5.02 7.11
CA LEU A 36 -3.21 -4.78 7.39
C LEU A 36 -3.43 -4.73 8.91
N GLU A 37 -3.99 -3.63 9.41
CA GLU A 37 -4.27 -3.43 10.83
C GLU A 37 -5.55 -2.61 11.02
N GLY A 38 -6.47 -3.08 11.86
CA GLY A 38 -7.63 -2.30 12.29
C GLY A 38 -8.56 -1.81 11.16
N GLY A 39 -8.57 -2.49 10.01
CA GLY A 39 -9.34 -2.06 8.83
C GLY A 39 -8.61 -1.05 7.93
N PHE A 40 -7.31 -0.87 8.12
CA PHE A 40 -6.45 -0.03 7.28
C PHE A 40 -5.32 -0.83 6.65
N ALA A 41 -4.87 -0.38 5.48
CA ALA A 41 -3.65 -0.83 4.84
C ALA A 41 -2.56 0.23 5.02
N HIS A 42 -1.46 -0.18 5.65
CA HIS A 42 -0.25 0.64 5.85
C HIS A 42 0.74 0.32 4.74
N LEU A 43 1.08 1.29 3.91
CA LEU A 43 1.83 1.11 2.67
C LEU A 43 3.14 1.90 2.73
N ARG A 44 4.26 1.22 2.53
CA ARG A 44 5.59 1.80 2.37
C ARG A 44 6.01 1.60 0.92
N LEU A 45 5.76 2.63 0.11
CA LEU A 45 6.15 2.64 -1.29
C LEU A 45 7.65 2.98 -1.39
N PRO A 46 8.38 2.41 -2.37
CA PRO A 46 9.79 2.74 -2.58
C PRO A 46 9.99 4.26 -2.78
N GLY A 47 10.99 4.82 -2.09
CA GLY A 47 11.41 6.22 -2.28
C GLY A 47 10.51 7.29 -1.66
N THR A 48 9.36 6.95 -1.07
CA THR A 48 8.45 7.97 -0.49
C THR A 48 8.87 8.45 0.91
N GLY A 49 9.74 7.71 1.59
CA GLY A 49 10.21 8.01 2.95
C GLY A 49 9.12 8.01 4.03
N SER A 50 7.89 7.61 3.70
CA SER A 50 6.71 7.74 4.56
C SER A 50 5.78 6.53 4.42
N VAL A 51 5.03 6.25 5.50
CA VAL A 51 3.94 5.26 5.48
C VAL A 51 2.66 5.97 5.06
N GLN A 52 2.06 5.53 3.96
CA GLN A 52 0.75 5.99 3.53
C GLN A 52 -0.31 5.02 4.03
N VAL A 53 -1.43 5.54 4.53
CA VAL A 53 -2.49 4.73 5.13
C VAL A 53 -3.76 4.93 4.31
N VAL A 54 -4.36 3.83 3.88
CA VAL A 54 -5.67 3.82 3.22
C VAL A 54 -6.62 2.90 3.98
N SER A 55 -7.92 3.18 3.87
CA SER A 55 -8.95 2.24 4.31
C SER A 55 -8.75 0.89 3.59
N ALA A 56 -8.78 -0.24 4.30
CA ALA A 56 -8.63 -1.55 3.67
C ALA A 56 -9.68 -1.81 2.57
N PRO A 57 -10.95 -1.37 2.70
CA PRO A 57 -11.91 -1.34 1.58
C PRO A 57 -11.48 -0.57 0.32
N ALA A 58 -10.50 0.32 0.39
CA ALA A 58 -9.93 1.00 -0.77
C ALA A 58 -8.95 0.11 -1.54
N VAL A 59 -8.48 -0.99 -0.95
CA VAL A 59 -7.60 -1.96 -1.59
C VAL A 59 -8.42 -2.93 -2.43
N GLN A 60 -8.09 -3.04 -3.71
CA GLN A 60 -8.67 -4.00 -4.63
C GLN A 60 -8.01 -5.38 -4.49
N ARG A 61 -6.67 -5.42 -4.38
CA ARG A 61 -5.89 -6.66 -4.27
C ARG A 61 -4.51 -6.40 -3.66
N LEU A 62 -4.05 -7.33 -2.83
CA LEU A 62 -2.66 -7.44 -2.38
C LEU A 62 -2.09 -8.78 -2.87
N THR A 63 -0.90 -8.77 -3.45
CA THR A 63 -0.22 -9.99 -3.90
C THR A 63 1.22 -9.99 -3.39
N TYR A 64 1.66 -11.05 -2.74
CA TYR A 64 3.04 -11.27 -2.28
C TYR A 64 3.43 -12.73 -2.46
N GLN A 65 4.74 -13.01 -2.46
CA GLN A 65 5.28 -14.35 -2.40
C GLN A 65 5.89 -14.57 -1.01
N ASP A 66 5.74 -15.76 -0.46
CA ASP A 66 6.41 -16.20 0.78
C ASP A 66 7.86 -16.64 0.50
#